data_AF-A0A443SMM6-F1
#
_entry.id   AF-A0A443SMM6-F1
#
_cell.length_a   1.000
_cell.length_b   1.000
_cell.length_c   1.000
_cell.angle_alpha   90.00
_cell.angle_beta   90.00
_cell.angle_gamma   90.00
#
_symmetry.space_group_name_H-M   'P 1'
#
loop_
_entity.id
_entity.type
_entity.pdbx_description
1 polymer ?
#
loop_
_entity_poly.entity_id
_entity_poly.type
_entity_poly.pdbx_seq_one_letter_code
_entity_poly.pdbx_strand_id
1 'polypeptide(L)'
;MSPIWLPFWPLLEASNGLSVVFVVVCLFTMIAFLLRLKPQAMDDACVHVQSKPTEGQSMALVKNPFSVKMSDSEAAKSNLEDGILLTIACERSFWCIHFWGVDINTFHSCLRMKWQTMKEAIFGNSFLDDAILEKSELEMVDITGTEGKQFVIKPSKELTAESLGESPRTRYPLITALICNEDDVEEELKDESVVRYIMLMFTVVHVKDSVCRMDTSIISQLLKQRNGEILNLQTLFTPENADDVTSDKSSPLCVVCQDAVISRALLPCRHTCVCGKCYEKIDKCPLCRSYIHSFFRIANEENQNESSPETNSSPTSESTPRSSNVFTRFSMKVNSWLGLG
;
A
#
# COMPACT_ATOMS: atom_id res chain seq x y z
N MET A 1 8.76 -95.95 24.10
CA MET A 1 9.08 -94.74 24.88
C MET A 1 8.80 -93.53 24.00
N SER A 2 7.87 -92.69 24.43
CA SER A 2 7.23 -91.58 23.71
C SER A 2 8.16 -90.38 23.48
N PRO A 3 8.10 -89.67 22.32
CA PRO A 3 8.74 -88.37 22.16
C PRO A 3 7.88 -87.27 22.79
N ILE A 4 8.54 -86.43 23.59
CA ILE A 4 7.98 -85.28 24.30
C ILE A 4 7.88 -84.12 23.30
N TRP A 5 6.65 -83.78 22.88
CA TRP A 5 6.37 -82.52 22.20
C TRP A 5 6.14 -81.45 23.25
N LEU A 6 7.07 -80.51 23.41
CA LEU A 6 6.84 -79.28 24.18
C LEU A 6 6.01 -78.31 23.32
N PRO A 7 4.97 -77.66 23.88
CA PRO A 7 4.08 -76.81 23.09
C PRO A 7 4.74 -75.45 22.84
N PHE A 8 5.07 -75.16 21.58
CA PHE A 8 5.55 -73.85 21.10
C PHE A 8 4.42 -72.80 21.01
N TRP A 9 3.37 -72.91 21.84
CA TRP A 9 2.18 -72.05 21.81
C TRP A 9 2.34 -70.67 22.51
N PRO A 10 3.07 -70.50 23.63
CA PRO A 10 3.01 -69.24 24.38
C PRO A 10 3.90 -68.10 23.85
N LEU A 11 4.77 -68.35 22.87
CA LEU A 11 5.64 -67.30 22.30
C LEU A 11 4.99 -66.54 21.13
N LEU A 12 4.04 -67.16 20.42
CA LEU A 12 3.37 -66.55 19.26
C LEU A 12 2.27 -65.58 19.69
N GLU A 13 1.53 -65.90 20.76
CA GLU A 13 0.54 -65.00 21.37
C GLU A 13 1.20 -63.75 21.97
N ALA A 14 2.41 -63.88 22.54
CA ALA A 14 3.18 -62.75 23.07
C ALA A 14 3.64 -61.79 21.95
N SER A 15 4.06 -62.32 20.78
CA SER A 15 4.46 -61.51 19.62
C SER A 15 3.28 -60.73 19.02
N ASN A 16 2.12 -61.38 18.88
CA ASN A 16 0.90 -60.71 18.40
C ASN A 16 0.40 -59.67 19.39
N GLY A 17 0.43 -59.95 20.69
CA GLY A 17 0.09 -58.99 21.74
C GLY A 17 0.99 -57.75 21.72
N LEU A 18 2.30 -57.93 21.55
CA LEU A 18 3.26 -56.82 21.43
C LEU A 18 3.02 -55.97 20.18
N SER A 19 2.66 -56.59 19.05
CA SER A 19 2.32 -55.86 17.82
C SER A 19 1.08 -55.00 17.99
N VAL A 20 0.02 -55.52 18.63
CA VAL A 20 -1.21 -54.77 18.90
C VAL A 20 -0.93 -53.58 19.82
N VAL A 21 -0.15 -53.77 20.88
CA VAL A 21 0.23 -52.68 21.79
C VAL A 21 1.03 -51.60 21.05
N PHE A 22 1.96 -51.98 20.18
CA PHE A 22 2.74 -51.02 19.38
C PHE A 22 1.85 -50.20 18.43
N VAL A 23 0.90 -50.84 17.74
CA VAL A 23 -0.06 -50.14 16.86
C VAL A 23 -0.92 -49.17 17.65
N VAL A 24 -1.42 -49.57 18.82
CA VAL A 24 -2.23 -48.70 19.68
C VAL A 24 -1.41 -47.49 20.15
N VAL A 25 -0.16 -47.70 20.57
CA VAL A 25 0.73 -46.60 20.96
C VAL A 25 0.99 -45.64 19.79
N CYS A 26 1.27 -46.16 18.59
CA CYS A 26 1.44 -45.33 17.39
C CYS A 26 0.18 -44.55 17.02
N LEU A 27 -1.00 -45.14 17.23
CA LEU A 27 -2.28 -44.48 16.95
C LEU A 27 -2.53 -43.35 17.95
N PHE A 28 -2.24 -43.58 19.24
CA PHE A 28 -2.31 -42.54 20.27
C PHE A 28 -1.28 -41.43 20.07
N THR A 29 -0.05 -41.74 19.64
CA THR A 29 0.94 -40.70 19.33
C THR A 29 0.56 -39.90 18.10
N MET A 30 -0.01 -40.53 17.06
CA MET A 30 -0.55 -39.82 15.90
C MET A 30 -1.73 -38.93 16.27
N ILE A 31 -2.68 -39.42 17.07
CA ILE A 31 -3.81 -38.60 17.55
C ILE A 31 -3.31 -37.45 18.41
N ALA A 32 -2.37 -37.69 19.33
CA ALA A 32 -1.79 -36.63 20.14
C ALA A 32 -1.03 -35.61 19.28
N PHE A 33 -0.35 -36.05 18.21
CA PHE A 33 0.29 -35.17 17.24
C PHE A 33 -0.75 -34.34 16.46
N LEU A 34 -1.84 -34.96 15.99
CA LEU A 34 -2.95 -34.27 15.32
C LEU A 34 -3.71 -33.31 16.23
N LEU A 35 -3.85 -33.61 17.52
CA LEU A 35 -4.46 -32.71 18.50
C LEU A 35 -3.52 -31.58 18.96
N ARG A 36 -2.19 -31.82 18.91
CA ARG A 36 -1.16 -30.79 19.14
C ARG A 36 -0.88 -29.94 17.92
N LEU A 37 -1.19 -30.43 16.73
CA LEU A 37 -1.49 -29.63 15.56
C LEU A 37 -2.82 -28.92 15.82
N LYS A 38 -2.75 -27.92 16.70
CA LYS A 38 -3.73 -26.85 16.82
C LYS A 38 -4.18 -26.47 15.39
N PRO A 39 -5.47 -26.24 15.11
CA PRO A 39 -5.90 -25.65 13.85
C PRO A 39 -5.38 -24.22 13.80
N GLN A 40 -4.10 -24.08 13.50
CA GLN A 40 -3.39 -22.82 13.32
C GLN A 40 -2.82 -22.77 11.89
N ALA A 41 -3.27 -23.69 11.02
CA ALA A 41 -2.88 -23.82 9.62
C ALA A 41 -4.01 -24.35 8.72
N MET A 42 -5.29 -24.23 9.11
CA MET A 42 -6.44 -24.59 8.25
C MET A 42 -7.50 -23.49 8.08
N ASP A 43 -7.27 -22.28 8.63
CA ASP A 43 -8.04 -21.10 8.25
C ASP A 43 -7.54 -20.47 6.93
N ASP A 44 -6.36 -20.84 6.44
CA ASP A 44 -5.77 -20.32 5.19
C ASP A 44 -6.15 -21.11 3.93
N ALA A 45 -6.87 -22.22 4.06
CA ALA A 45 -7.25 -23.08 2.92
C ALA A 45 -8.69 -22.90 2.44
N CYS A 46 -9.50 -22.13 3.17
CA CYS A 46 -10.82 -21.72 2.72
C CYS A 46 -10.76 -20.22 2.47
N VAL A 47 -10.76 -19.80 1.21
CA VAL A 47 -11.10 -18.42 0.86
C VAL A 47 -12.57 -18.26 1.24
N HIS A 48 -12.83 -17.93 2.51
CA HIS A 48 -14.06 -17.24 2.82
C HIS A 48 -14.06 -16.01 1.93
N VAL A 49 -15.01 -15.96 1.00
CA VAL A 49 -15.35 -14.75 0.27
C VAL A 49 -15.71 -13.75 1.36
N GLN A 50 -14.72 -12.97 1.81
CA GLN A 50 -14.96 -11.83 2.67
C GLN A 50 -16.00 -11.01 1.92
N SER A 51 -17.12 -10.76 2.60
CA SER A 51 -18.17 -9.89 2.13
C SER A 51 -17.52 -8.66 1.50
N LYS A 52 -17.93 -8.38 0.24
CA LYS A 52 -17.50 -7.19 -0.51
C LYS A 52 -17.41 -5.99 0.44
N PRO A 53 -16.35 -5.18 0.41
CA PRO A 53 -16.22 -4.02 1.27
C PRO A 53 -17.41 -3.09 1.03
N THR A 54 -18.39 -3.10 1.94
CA THR A 54 -19.60 -2.27 1.82
C THR A 54 -19.28 -0.81 2.17
N GLU A 55 -18.24 -0.59 2.98
CA GLU A 55 -17.82 0.73 3.42
C GLU A 55 -16.51 1.14 2.72
N GLY A 56 -16.55 2.30 2.05
CA GLY A 56 -15.35 2.94 1.54
C GLY A 56 -14.47 3.39 2.71
N GLN A 57 -13.15 3.37 2.51
CA GLN A 57 -12.25 3.90 3.54
C GLN A 57 -12.50 5.41 3.70
N SER A 58 -12.64 5.85 4.95
CA SER A 58 -12.69 7.26 5.29
C SER A 58 -11.35 7.90 4.95
N MET A 59 -11.32 8.75 3.94
CA MET A 59 -10.12 9.43 3.48
C MET A 59 -10.11 10.85 4.05
N ALA A 60 -8.98 11.25 4.62
CA ALA A 60 -8.68 12.64 4.89
C ALA A 60 -7.87 13.20 3.72
N LEU A 61 -8.30 14.33 3.16
CA LEU A 61 -7.47 15.07 2.21
C LEU A 61 -6.28 15.65 2.98
N VAL A 62 -5.08 15.34 2.52
CA VAL A 62 -3.84 15.92 3.03
C VAL A 62 -3.11 16.55 1.86
N LYS A 63 -2.82 17.85 1.96
CA LYS A 63 -2.10 18.59 0.94
C LYS A 63 -0.60 18.33 1.08
N ASN A 64 0.03 17.80 0.04
CA ASN A 64 1.48 17.62 -0.03
C ASN A 64 2.13 18.87 -0.65
N PRO A 65 2.91 19.66 0.11
CA PRO A 65 3.56 20.86 -0.42
C PRO A 65 4.77 20.54 -1.30
N PHE A 66 5.27 19.29 -1.29
CA PHE A 66 6.46 18.88 -2.01
C PHE A 66 6.14 18.01 -3.22
N SER A 67 6.88 18.20 -4.31
CA SER A 67 6.90 17.30 -5.45
C SER A 67 8.33 17.05 -5.87
N VAL A 68 8.82 15.82 -5.69
CA VAL A 68 10.10 15.36 -6.22
C VAL A 68 9.82 14.34 -7.31
N LYS A 69 10.36 14.60 -8.50
CA LYS A 69 10.19 13.75 -9.68
C LYS A 69 11.55 13.49 -10.32
N MET A 70 11.61 12.38 -11.03
CA MET A 70 12.72 12.04 -11.90
C MET A 70 12.17 11.46 -13.20
N SER A 71 12.57 12.06 -14.31
CA SER A 71 12.25 11.60 -15.66
C SER A 71 13.20 10.49 -16.11
N ASP A 72 12.79 9.71 -17.11
CA ASP A 72 13.63 8.62 -17.65
C ASP A 72 14.95 9.14 -18.23
N SER A 73 14.94 10.36 -18.79
CA SER A 73 16.15 10.99 -19.33
C SER A 73 17.14 11.40 -18.24
N GLU A 74 16.64 11.77 -17.05
CA GLU A 74 17.44 12.09 -15.87
C GLU A 74 17.95 10.81 -15.22
N ALA A 75 17.10 9.79 -15.10
CA ALA A 75 17.43 8.47 -14.58
C ALA A 75 18.63 7.84 -15.31
N ALA A 76 18.61 7.88 -16.64
CA ALA A 76 19.64 7.29 -17.48
C ALA A 76 21.00 8.00 -17.39
N LYS A 77 21.01 9.32 -17.13
CA LYS A 77 22.22 10.14 -16.99
C LYS A 77 22.76 10.17 -15.57
N SER A 78 21.92 9.87 -14.59
CA SER A 78 22.27 9.98 -13.17
C SER A 78 23.13 8.81 -12.71
N ASN A 79 24.31 9.11 -12.19
CA ASN A 79 25.25 8.15 -11.60
C ASN A 79 26.06 8.81 -10.46
N LEU A 80 26.93 8.05 -9.79
CA LEU A 80 27.72 8.56 -8.65
C LEU A 80 28.76 9.64 -9.05
N GLU A 81 29.26 9.63 -10.30
CA GLU A 81 30.29 10.56 -10.79
C GLU A 81 29.66 11.86 -11.33
N ASP A 82 28.68 11.74 -12.21
CA ASP A 82 27.99 12.85 -12.87
C ASP A 82 26.94 13.53 -11.98
N GLY A 83 26.55 12.87 -10.89
CA GLY A 83 25.53 13.33 -9.96
C GLY A 83 24.13 12.86 -10.33
N ILE A 84 23.21 13.08 -9.40
CA ILE A 84 21.81 12.63 -9.51
C ILE A 84 20.94 13.83 -9.82
N LEU A 85 20.21 13.76 -10.93
CA LEU A 85 19.31 14.81 -11.38
C LEU A 85 17.91 14.56 -10.81
N LEU A 86 17.45 15.47 -9.94
CA LEU A 86 16.07 15.47 -9.43
C LEU A 86 15.38 16.78 -9.75
N THR A 87 14.13 16.70 -10.18
CA THR A 87 13.27 17.88 -10.31
C THR A 87 12.45 18.04 -9.04
N ILE A 88 12.68 19.14 -8.33
CA ILE A 88 12.05 19.45 -7.04
C ILE A 88 11.17 20.69 -7.20
N ALA A 89 9.90 20.55 -6.86
CA ALA A 89 8.94 21.65 -6.77
C ALA A 89 8.37 21.73 -5.35
N CYS A 90 8.18 22.95 -4.87
CA CYS A 90 7.55 23.22 -3.58
C CYS A 90 6.68 24.48 -3.71
N GLU A 91 5.60 24.54 -2.93
CA GLU A 91 4.75 25.72 -2.90
C GLU A 91 5.37 26.89 -2.11
N ARG A 92 6.34 26.61 -1.23
CA ARG A 92 6.96 27.57 -0.29
C ARG A 92 8.46 27.30 -0.12
N SER A 93 9.16 28.19 0.60
CA SER A 93 10.55 27.96 0.96
C SER A 93 10.69 26.68 1.79
N PHE A 94 11.78 25.96 1.59
CA PHE A 94 12.03 24.70 2.28
C PHE A 94 13.52 24.51 2.54
N TRP A 95 13.83 23.74 3.58
CA TRP A 95 15.18 23.28 3.86
C TRP A 95 15.44 21.95 3.16
N CYS A 96 16.61 21.80 2.58
CA CYS A 96 17.04 20.60 1.86
C CYS A 96 18.32 20.03 2.48
N ILE A 97 18.35 18.72 2.67
CA ILE A 97 19.54 17.97 3.08
C ILE A 97 19.58 16.60 2.39
N HIS A 98 20.78 16.18 2.01
CA HIS A 98 21.03 14.92 1.32
C HIS A 98 21.89 14.01 2.20
N PHE A 99 21.46 12.77 2.39
CA PHE A 99 22.17 11.74 3.14
C PHE A 99 22.61 10.63 2.19
N TRP A 100 23.87 10.23 2.29
CA TRP A 100 24.49 9.23 1.43
C TRP A 100 24.88 7.97 2.20
N GLY A 101 24.64 6.81 1.59
CA GLY A 101 24.99 5.51 2.16
C GLY A 101 24.30 5.24 3.50
N VAL A 102 22.99 5.47 3.57
CA VAL A 102 22.21 5.41 4.82
C VAL A 102 21.83 3.97 5.17
N ASP A 103 22.14 3.51 6.38
CA ASP A 103 21.69 2.19 6.87
C ASP A 103 20.16 2.10 6.87
N ILE A 104 19.64 1.08 6.17
CA ILE A 104 18.21 0.91 5.93
C ILE A 104 17.46 0.72 7.26
N ASN A 105 17.96 -0.11 8.16
CA ASN A 105 17.27 -0.45 9.40
C ASN A 105 17.22 0.73 10.36
N THR A 106 18.32 1.47 10.45
CA THR A 106 18.43 2.65 11.30
C THR A 106 17.52 3.77 10.78
N PHE A 107 17.52 4.01 9.45
CA PHE A 107 16.60 4.97 8.83
C PHE A 107 15.14 4.66 9.17
N HIS A 108 14.69 3.43 8.92
CA HIS A 108 13.31 3.02 9.20
C HIS A 108 12.96 3.03 10.70
N SER A 109 13.96 2.88 11.58
CA SER A 109 13.77 3.04 13.03
C SER A 109 13.57 4.51 13.40
N CYS A 110 14.36 5.42 12.81
CA CYS A 110 14.24 6.87 13.03
C CYS A 110 12.90 7.44 12.52
N LEU A 111 12.28 6.85 11.50
CA LEU A 111 10.96 7.26 11.01
C LEU A 111 9.88 7.24 12.10
N ARG A 112 10.05 6.44 13.16
CA ARG A 112 9.10 6.32 14.28
C ARG A 112 9.22 7.46 15.31
N MET A 113 10.27 8.28 15.23
CA MET A 113 10.47 9.41 16.14
C MET A 113 9.37 10.46 15.97
N LYS A 114 9.07 11.23 17.02
CA LYS A 114 8.18 12.40 16.89
C LYS A 114 8.80 13.45 15.97
N TRP A 115 7.96 14.24 15.29
CA TRP A 115 8.42 15.31 14.40
C TRP A 115 9.43 16.23 15.08
N GLN A 116 9.11 16.74 16.27
CA GLN A 116 9.95 17.69 17.00
C GLN A 116 11.36 17.15 17.29
N THR A 117 11.47 15.90 17.77
CA THR A 117 12.75 15.25 18.05
C THR A 117 13.56 15.02 16.77
N MET A 118 12.90 14.64 15.67
CA MET A 118 13.55 14.47 14.38
C MET A 118 14.06 15.81 13.83
N LYS A 119 13.25 16.88 13.92
CA LYS A 119 13.64 18.23 13.54
C LYS A 119 14.88 18.68 14.31
N GLU A 120 14.84 18.62 15.64
CA GLU A 120 15.98 18.97 16.49
C GLU A 120 17.23 18.17 16.15
N ALA A 121 17.08 16.87 15.85
CA ALA A 121 18.20 16.04 15.44
C ALA A 121 18.78 16.46 14.08
N ILE A 122 17.94 16.79 13.09
CA ILE A 122 18.38 17.20 11.75
C ILE A 122 19.09 18.56 11.81
N PHE A 123 18.45 19.56 12.40
CA PHE A 123 19.02 20.91 12.52
C PHE A 123 20.21 20.96 13.50
N GLY A 124 20.21 20.11 14.52
CA GLY A 124 21.33 19.91 15.44
C GLY A 124 22.43 19.00 14.89
N ASN A 125 22.35 18.59 13.63
CA ASN A 125 23.34 17.79 12.93
C ASN A 125 23.66 16.44 13.59
N SER A 126 22.71 15.85 14.34
CA SER A 126 22.82 14.56 15.05
C SER A 126 21.97 13.44 14.43
N PHE A 127 21.19 13.76 13.40
CA PHE A 127 20.31 12.79 12.73
C PHE A 127 21.13 11.81 11.89
N LEU A 128 21.00 10.51 12.21
CA LEU A 128 21.65 9.38 11.53
C LEU A 128 23.19 9.41 11.52
N ASP A 129 23.85 10.14 12.43
CA ASP A 129 25.30 10.35 12.39
C ASP A 129 26.14 9.07 12.30
N ASP A 130 25.77 8.02 13.05
CA ASP A 130 26.49 6.74 13.03
C ASP A 130 26.04 5.79 11.90
N ALA A 131 25.04 6.20 11.12
CA ALA A 131 24.33 5.36 10.16
C ALA A 131 24.45 5.85 8.71
N ILE A 132 25.21 6.91 8.46
CA ILE A 132 25.46 7.46 7.12
C ILE A 132 26.95 7.40 6.76
N LEU A 133 27.25 7.46 5.47
CA LEU A 133 28.63 7.66 4.99
C LEU A 133 28.96 9.14 4.88
N GLU A 134 27.98 9.92 4.41
CA GLU A 134 28.12 11.35 4.18
C GLU A 134 26.76 12.05 4.24
N LYS A 135 26.76 13.35 4.54
CA LYS A 135 25.61 14.25 4.38
C LYS A 135 26.05 15.58 3.78
N SER A 136 25.16 16.23 3.04
CA SER A 136 25.34 17.62 2.60
C SER A 136 25.13 18.61 3.75
N GLU A 137 25.51 19.86 3.53
CA GLU A 137 25.05 20.96 4.38
C GLU A 137 23.53 21.15 4.24
N LEU A 138 22.91 21.69 5.28
CA LEU A 138 21.50 22.03 5.28
C LEU A 138 21.32 23.38 4.56
N GLU A 139 20.65 23.35 3.41
CA GLU A 139 20.45 24.52 2.55
C GLU A 139 19.00 25.01 2.62
N MET A 140 18.80 26.32 2.73
CA MET A 140 17.48 26.94 2.56
C MET A 140 17.26 27.25 1.08
N VAL A 141 16.16 26.77 0.53
CA VAL A 141 15.82 26.86 -0.88
C VAL A 141 14.53 27.66 -1.06
N ASP A 142 14.65 28.82 -1.66
CA ASP A 142 13.52 29.71 -1.98
C ASP A 142 13.03 29.46 -3.41
N ILE A 143 12.29 28.36 -3.60
CA ILE A 143 11.58 28.10 -4.86
C ILE A 143 10.11 28.15 -4.58
N THR A 144 9.41 29.03 -5.30
CA THR A 144 7.96 29.13 -5.28
C THR A 144 7.43 28.84 -6.68
N GLY A 145 6.73 27.72 -6.85
CA GLY A 145 6.05 27.43 -8.11
C GLY A 145 5.89 25.96 -8.45
N THR A 146 5.05 25.72 -9.46
CA THR A 146 4.68 24.37 -9.93
C THR A 146 5.63 23.79 -10.98
N GLU A 147 6.46 24.62 -11.63
CA GLU A 147 7.32 24.19 -12.74
C GLU A 147 8.52 23.36 -12.27
N GLY A 148 8.86 23.41 -10.97
CA GLY A 148 9.98 22.69 -10.39
C GLY A 148 11.34 23.21 -10.85
N LYS A 149 12.35 23.04 -10.01
CA LYS A 149 13.75 23.34 -10.35
C LYS A 149 14.53 22.03 -10.39
N GLN A 150 15.43 21.93 -11.34
CA GLN A 150 16.34 20.79 -11.44
C GLN A 150 17.52 20.98 -10.48
N PHE A 151 17.83 19.93 -9.72
CA PHE A 151 18.95 19.84 -8.80
C PHE A 151 19.89 18.73 -9.24
N VAL A 152 21.19 19.02 -9.25
CA VAL A 152 22.24 18.02 -9.43
C VAL A 152 22.86 17.72 -8.07
N ILE A 153 22.53 16.57 -7.52
CA ILE A 153 22.93 16.16 -6.18
C ILE A 153 24.17 15.28 -6.29
N LYS A 154 25.26 15.69 -5.65
CA LYS A 154 26.53 14.97 -5.62
C LYS A 154 27.03 14.77 -4.19
N PRO A 155 27.71 13.66 -3.90
CA PRO A 155 28.42 13.53 -2.63
C PRO A 155 29.64 14.46 -2.67
N SER A 156 29.99 15.06 -1.54
CA SER A 156 31.19 15.93 -1.43
C SER A 156 32.47 15.09 -1.34
N LYS A 157 32.37 13.84 -0.90
CA LYS A 157 33.45 12.84 -0.98
C LYS A 157 33.16 11.85 -2.09
N GLU A 158 34.20 11.37 -2.76
CA GLU A 158 34.04 10.29 -3.74
C GLU A 158 33.55 9.02 -3.03
N LEU A 159 32.29 8.64 -3.31
CA LEU A 159 31.68 7.41 -2.83
C LEU A 159 31.79 6.35 -3.93
N THR A 160 32.37 5.21 -3.59
CA THR A 160 32.47 4.08 -4.52
C THR A 160 31.36 3.05 -4.27
N ALA A 161 31.07 2.20 -5.25
CA ALA A 161 30.03 1.19 -5.13
C ALA A 161 30.32 0.19 -3.98
N GLU A 162 31.59 -0.05 -3.67
CA GLU A 162 32.02 -0.93 -2.58
C GLU A 162 31.68 -0.32 -1.21
N SER A 163 31.73 1.01 -1.07
CA SER A 163 31.37 1.71 0.17
C SER A 163 29.88 1.57 0.52
N LEU A 164 29.03 1.42 -0.51
CA LEU A 164 27.59 1.20 -0.38
C LEU A 164 27.22 -0.27 -0.09
N GLY A 165 28.21 -1.17 -0.20
CA GLY A 165 28.07 -2.59 0.07
C GLY A 165 27.60 -3.44 -1.13
N GLU A 166 27.64 -4.76 -0.91
CA GLU A 166 27.25 -5.77 -1.89
C GLU A 166 25.72 -5.90 -2.06
N SER A 167 25.30 -6.62 -3.10
CA SER A 167 23.89 -6.96 -3.30
C SER A 167 23.55 -8.25 -2.53
N PRO A 168 22.43 -8.29 -1.76
CA PRO A 168 21.45 -7.24 -1.54
C PRO A 168 21.96 -6.17 -0.57
N ARG A 169 21.74 -4.89 -0.92
CA ARG A 169 22.26 -3.76 -0.14
C ARG A 169 21.54 -3.58 1.19
N THR A 170 22.33 -3.23 2.20
CA THR A 170 21.87 -2.83 3.53
C THR A 170 21.86 -1.31 3.72
N ARG A 171 22.35 -0.56 2.72
CA ARG A 171 22.39 0.91 2.72
C ARG A 171 21.67 1.48 1.51
N TYR A 172 20.85 2.50 1.72
CA TYR A 172 20.32 3.32 0.64
C TYR A 172 21.41 4.25 0.10
N PRO A 173 21.65 4.28 -1.22
CA PRO A 173 22.66 5.16 -1.80
C PRO A 173 22.42 6.64 -1.50
N LEU A 174 21.19 7.13 -1.72
CA LEU A 174 20.81 8.50 -1.46
C LEU A 174 19.43 8.56 -0.79
N ILE A 175 19.32 9.40 0.25
CA ILE A 175 18.05 9.87 0.80
C ILE A 175 18.07 11.40 0.79
N THR A 176 17.11 12.03 0.13
CA THR A 176 16.92 13.48 0.18
C THR A 176 15.77 13.81 1.13
N ALA A 177 15.98 14.78 2.02
CA ALA A 177 14.98 15.26 2.97
C ALA A 177 14.63 16.72 2.65
N LEU A 178 13.35 16.96 2.38
CA LEU A 178 12.79 18.30 2.16
C LEU A 178 11.92 18.68 3.34
N ILE A 179 12.26 19.75 4.04
CA ILE A 179 11.62 20.16 5.29
C ILE A 179 10.94 21.51 5.10
N CYS A 180 9.67 21.63 5.48
CA CYS A 180 8.93 22.88 5.39
C CYS A 180 9.61 23.93 6.27
N ASN A 181 9.72 25.16 5.76
CA ASN A 181 10.05 26.28 6.59
C ASN A 181 8.86 26.61 7.50
N GLU A 182 9.05 26.54 8.83
CA GLU A 182 7.97 26.75 9.79
C GLU A 182 7.49 28.21 9.85
N ASP A 183 8.36 29.15 9.54
CA ASP A 183 8.02 30.58 9.54
C ASP A 183 6.97 30.89 8.45
N ASP A 184 7.04 30.18 7.32
CA ASP A 184 6.09 30.31 6.21
C ASP A 184 4.72 29.67 6.48
N VAL A 185 4.61 28.85 7.52
CA VAL A 185 3.39 28.09 7.86
C VAL A 185 2.87 28.43 9.25
N GLU A 186 3.46 29.41 9.94
CA GLU A 186 3.18 29.70 11.35
C GLU A 186 1.69 29.94 11.61
N GLU A 187 1.00 30.64 10.72
CA GLU A 187 -0.45 30.89 10.82
C GLU A 187 -1.28 29.61 10.70
N GLU A 188 -0.92 28.73 9.77
CA GLU A 188 -1.60 27.43 9.56
C GLU A 188 -1.32 26.46 10.72
N LEU A 189 -0.12 26.56 11.31
CA LEU A 189 0.29 25.74 12.44
C LEU A 189 -0.33 26.15 13.77
N LYS A 190 -0.82 27.39 13.89
CA LYS A 190 -1.58 27.89 15.05
C LYS A 190 -2.98 27.29 15.12
N ASP A 191 -3.52 26.86 13.97
CA ASP A 191 -4.77 26.14 13.93
C ASP A 191 -4.54 24.70 14.42
N GLU A 192 -4.88 24.44 15.69
CA GLU A 192 -4.78 23.10 16.30
C GLU A 192 -5.62 22.05 15.56
N SER A 193 -6.58 22.45 14.72
CA SER A 193 -7.32 21.51 13.88
C SER A 193 -6.47 20.93 12.73
N VAL A 194 -5.36 21.58 12.36
CA VAL A 194 -4.46 21.20 11.26
C VAL A 194 -3.36 20.25 11.74
N VAL A 195 -3.74 19.16 12.39
CA VAL A 195 -2.78 18.14 12.90
C VAL A 195 -2.08 17.35 11.77
N ARG A 196 -2.64 17.35 10.56
CA ARG A 196 -2.18 16.54 9.42
C ARG A 196 -1.26 17.28 8.45
N TYR A 197 -0.72 18.43 8.86
CA TYR A 197 0.22 19.18 8.01
C TYR A 197 1.48 18.36 7.74
N ILE A 198 1.90 18.28 6.48
CA ILE A 198 3.14 17.61 6.08
C ILE A 198 4.30 18.54 6.35
N MET A 199 5.23 18.12 7.21
CA MET A 199 6.38 18.91 7.63
C MET A 199 7.67 18.51 6.90
N LEU A 200 7.76 17.27 6.44
CA LEU A 200 8.97 16.72 5.83
C LEU A 200 8.63 15.65 4.81
N MET A 201 9.38 15.62 3.71
CA MET A 201 9.37 14.52 2.75
C MET A 201 10.77 13.91 2.62
N PHE A 202 10.90 12.61 2.88
CA PHE A 202 12.05 11.82 2.48
C PHE A 202 11.83 11.21 1.09
N THR A 203 12.79 11.38 0.19
CA THR A 203 12.85 10.69 -1.10
C THR A 203 14.04 9.74 -1.09
N VAL A 204 13.77 8.44 -1.15
CA VAL A 204 14.79 7.39 -1.20
C VAL A 204 15.09 7.07 -2.66
N VAL A 205 16.36 7.19 -3.06
CA VAL A 205 16.80 7.05 -4.44
C VAL A 205 17.82 5.90 -4.55
N HIS A 206 17.52 4.99 -5.46
CA HIS A 206 18.48 4.01 -5.97
C HIS A 206 19.38 4.70 -6.99
N VAL A 207 20.68 4.40 -6.96
CA VAL A 207 21.67 5.00 -7.85
C VAL A 207 22.36 3.90 -8.64
N LYS A 208 22.40 4.08 -9.96
CA LYS A 208 23.11 3.17 -10.87
C LYS A 208 24.60 3.16 -10.57
N ASP A 209 25.15 1.96 -10.38
CA ASP A 209 26.59 1.75 -10.21
C ASP A 209 27.03 0.36 -10.70
N SER A 210 28.29 -0.01 -10.42
CA SER A 210 28.90 -1.26 -10.87
C SER A 210 28.26 -2.51 -10.24
N VAL A 211 27.73 -2.40 -9.02
CA VAL A 211 27.09 -3.48 -8.25
C VAL A 211 25.60 -3.57 -8.59
N CYS A 212 24.90 -2.44 -8.61
CA CYS A 212 23.49 -2.32 -8.91
C CYS A 212 23.30 -1.57 -10.24
N ARG A 213 23.28 -2.33 -11.34
CA ARG A 213 23.24 -1.82 -12.72
C ARG A 213 21.88 -1.30 -13.19
N MET A 214 20.84 -1.45 -12.38
CA MET A 214 19.54 -0.85 -12.67
C MET A 214 19.68 0.66 -12.73
N ASP A 215 18.97 1.29 -13.67
CA ASP A 215 19.00 2.74 -13.79
C ASP A 215 18.54 3.41 -12.49
N THR A 216 19.11 4.58 -12.24
CA THR A 216 18.80 5.39 -11.06
C THR A 216 17.30 5.59 -11.01
N SER A 217 16.68 5.39 -9.85
CA SER A 217 15.22 5.44 -9.71
C SER A 217 14.80 5.86 -8.30
N ILE A 218 13.64 6.50 -8.18
CA ILE A 218 13.04 6.79 -6.88
C ILE A 218 12.41 5.50 -6.36
N ILE A 219 12.91 4.99 -5.23
CA ILE A 219 12.41 3.75 -4.60
C ILE A 219 11.11 4.03 -3.84
N SER A 220 11.11 5.10 -3.03
CA SER A 220 10.00 5.43 -2.14
C SER A 220 10.03 6.91 -1.76
N GLN A 221 8.84 7.47 -1.53
CA GLN A 221 8.68 8.81 -0.99
C GLN A 221 7.86 8.73 0.29
N LEU A 222 8.40 9.24 1.39
CA LEU A 222 7.80 9.14 2.71
C LEU A 222 7.52 10.55 3.24
N LEU A 223 6.31 10.79 3.68
CA LEU A 223 5.83 12.08 4.18
C LEU A 223 5.67 12.00 5.70
N LYS A 224 6.34 12.89 6.42
CA LYS A 224 6.21 13.06 7.87
C LYS A 224 5.21 14.18 8.15
N GLN A 225 4.17 13.85 8.91
CA GLN A 225 3.21 14.83 9.40
C GLN A 225 3.65 15.44 10.74
N ARG A 226 3.10 16.61 11.08
CA ARG A 226 3.31 17.31 12.35
C ARG A 226 2.97 16.45 13.57
N ASN A 227 1.90 15.66 13.49
CA ASN A 227 1.50 14.72 14.54
C ASN A 227 2.49 13.54 14.74
N GLY A 228 3.48 13.41 13.86
CA GLY A 228 4.48 12.33 13.89
C GLY A 228 4.13 11.11 13.04
N GLU A 229 2.98 11.07 12.38
CA GLU A 229 2.63 9.99 11.47
C GLU A 229 3.52 10.04 10.20
N ILE A 230 3.81 8.85 9.66
CA ILE A 230 4.52 8.66 8.40
C ILE A 230 3.51 8.12 7.38
N LEU A 231 3.43 8.78 6.23
CA LEU A 231 2.68 8.29 5.08
C LEU A 231 3.65 7.87 3.98
N ASN A 232 3.40 6.74 3.34
CA ASN A 232 4.11 6.39 2.10
C ASN A 232 3.34 6.93 0.91
N LEU A 233 3.98 7.78 0.11
CA LEU A 233 3.37 8.37 -1.07
C LEU A 233 3.29 7.30 -2.16
N GLN A 234 2.07 7.03 -2.62
CA GLN A 234 1.79 6.03 -3.64
C GLN A 234 0.98 6.65 -4.77
N THR A 235 1.41 6.38 -6.00
CA THR A 235 0.69 6.83 -7.19
C THR A 235 -0.55 5.97 -7.42
N LEU A 236 -1.61 6.63 -7.90
CA LEU A 236 -2.78 5.96 -8.42
C LEU A 236 -2.58 5.68 -9.91
N PHE A 237 -2.96 4.48 -10.34
CA PHE A 237 -2.82 4.08 -11.73
C PHE A 237 -4.13 4.35 -12.44
N THR A 238 -4.19 5.53 -13.04
CA THR A 238 -5.26 5.89 -13.96
C THR A 238 -4.94 5.27 -15.32
N PRO A 239 -5.90 4.66 -16.02
CA PRO A 239 -5.73 4.35 -17.43
C PRO A 239 -5.55 5.69 -18.18
N GLU A 240 -4.30 6.07 -18.43
CA GLU A 240 -4.00 7.28 -19.18
C GLU A 240 -4.08 7.01 -20.68
N ASN A 241 -4.69 7.95 -21.39
CA ASN A 241 -4.16 8.39 -22.68
C ASN A 241 -2.83 9.10 -22.38
N ALA A 242 -1.78 8.33 -22.10
CA ALA A 242 -0.44 8.89 -21.95
C ALA A 242 -0.03 9.44 -23.33
N ASP A 243 0.38 10.70 -23.36
CA ASP A 243 1.11 11.40 -24.43
C ASP A 243 0.35 12.19 -25.53
N ASP A 244 -0.96 12.42 -25.45
CA ASP A 244 -1.61 13.34 -26.41
C ASP A 244 -2.01 14.69 -25.80
N VAL A 245 -1.10 15.67 -25.94
CA VAL A 245 -1.28 17.08 -25.54
C VAL A 245 -2.25 17.83 -26.49
N THR A 246 -3.03 17.13 -27.34
CA THR A 246 -3.92 17.79 -28.32
C THR A 246 -5.37 17.32 -28.38
N SER A 247 -5.95 16.85 -27.29
CA SER A 247 -7.40 16.60 -27.26
C SER A 247 -8.07 17.01 -25.94
N ASP A 248 -9.30 17.51 -26.07
CA ASP A 248 -10.12 18.15 -25.05
C ASP A 248 -10.11 17.43 -23.69
N LYS A 249 -10.30 18.20 -22.61
CA LYS A 249 -10.35 17.78 -21.19
C LYS A 249 -11.52 16.82 -20.89
N SER A 250 -11.63 15.69 -21.58
CA SER A 250 -12.56 14.62 -21.25
C SER A 250 -11.98 13.84 -20.08
N SER A 251 -12.65 13.89 -18.93
CA SER A 251 -12.31 13.06 -17.79
C SER A 251 -12.34 11.57 -18.19
N PRO A 252 -11.37 10.74 -17.76
CA PRO A 252 -11.29 9.34 -18.15
C PRO A 252 -12.56 8.55 -17.79
N LEU A 253 -13.07 7.78 -18.74
CA LEU A 253 -14.28 6.98 -18.58
C LEU A 253 -13.97 5.61 -17.96
N CYS A 254 -14.97 5.05 -17.27
CA CYS A 254 -14.94 3.70 -16.70
C CYS A 254 -14.64 2.65 -17.78
N VAL A 255 -13.64 1.79 -17.56
CA VAL A 255 -13.24 0.76 -18.55
C VAL A 255 -14.31 -0.32 -18.75
N VAL A 256 -15.27 -0.43 -17.83
CA VAL A 256 -16.33 -1.45 -17.85
C VAL A 256 -17.55 -0.98 -18.65
N CYS A 257 -18.09 0.21 -18.34
CA CYS A 257 -19.29 0.72 -19.01
C CYS A 257 -19.00 1.75 -20.10
N GLN A 258 -17.83 2.37 -20.11
CA GLN A 258 -17.44 3.45 -21.04
C GLN A 258 -18.44 4.61 -21.11
N ASP A 259 -19.21 4.81 -20.04
CA ASP A 259 -20.35 5.74 -19.98
C ASP A 259 -20.15 6.76 -18.86
N ALA A 260 -19.85 6.29 -17.65
CA ALA A 260 -19.59 7.14 -16.50
C ALA A 260 -18.09 7.37 -16.29
N VAL A 261 -17.74 8.52 -15.75
CA VAL A 261 -16.36 8.88 -15.35
C VAL A 261 -15.85 7.94 -14.25
N ILE A 262 -14.54 7.64 -14.27
CA ILE A 262 -13.91 6.90 -13.17
C ILE A 262 -14.07 7.64 -11.84
N SER A 263 -14.35 6.92 -10.76
CA SER A 263 -14.63 7.52 -9.46
C SER A 263 -14.09 6.73 -8.28
N ARG A 264 -13.51 5.55 -8.53
CA ARG A 264 -13.04 4.61 -7.50
C ARG A 264 -11.59 4.22 -7.74
N ALA A 265 -10.77 4.32 -6.69
CA ALA A 265 -9.46 3.68 -6.63
C ALA A 265 -9.59 2.30 -5.95
N LEU A 266 -9.12 1.24 -6.60
CA LEU A 266 -9.27 -0.13 -6.12
C LEU A 266 -8.05 -0.57 -5.30
N LEU A 267 -8.21 -0.94 -4.03
CA LEU A 267 -7.11 -1.37 -3.16
C LEU A 267 -7.01 -2.90 -3.09
N PRO A 268 -5.80 -3.47 -3.00
CA PRO A 268 -4.50 -2.81 -2.85
C PRO A 268 -3.82 -2.40 -4.17
N CYS A 269 -4.43 -2.72 -5.32
CA CYS A 269 -3.76 -2.54 -6.63
C CYS A 269 -3.65 -1.09 -7.13
N ARG A 270 -4.38 -0.15 -6.50
CA ARG A 270 -4.42 1.30 -6.79
C ARG A 270 -4.88 1.70 -8.20
N HIS A 271 -5.48 0.78 -8.97
CA HIS A 271 -6.04 1.11 -10.27
C HIS A 271 -7.33 1.94 -10.12
N THR A 272 -7.38 3.08 -10.80
CA THR A 272 -8.54 3.99 -10.89
C THR A 272 -9.23 3.80 -12.24
N CYS A 273 -9.97 2.69 -12.39
CA CYS A 273 -10.48 2.26 -13.70
C CYS A 273 -12.01 2.10 -13.77
N VAL A 274 -12.74 2.29 -12.67
CA VAL A 274 -14.17 2.03 -12.63
C VAL A 274 -14.98 3.16 -11.98
N CYS A 275 -16.23 3.31 -12.42
CA CYS A 275 -17.25 4.13 -11.75
C CYS A 275 -17.91 3.37 -10.59
N GLY A 276 -18.70 4.06 -9.76
CA GLY A 276 -19.40 3.48 -8.61
C GLY A 276 -20.39 2.38 -8.99
N LYS A 277 -21.17 2.59 -10.05
CA LYS A 277 -22.15 1.59 -10.55
C LYS A 277 -21.48 0.28 -11.00
N CYS A 278 -20.31 0.38 -11.63
CA CYS A 278 -19.57 -0.81 -12.09
C CYS A 278 -18.82 -1.48 -10.95
N TYR A 279 -18.29 -0.70 -10.00
CA TYR A 279 -17.66 -1.22 -8.79
C TYR A 279 -18.57 -2.22 -8.07
N GLU A 280 -19.87 -1.93 -7.94
CA GLU A 280 -20.85 -2.82 -7.29
C GLU A 280 -20.94 -4.22 -7.92
N LYS A 281 -20.59 -4.36 -9.21
CA LYS A 281 -20.74 -5.60 -10.00
C LYS A 281 -19.47 -6.44 -10.08
N ILE A 282 -18.35 -5.98 -9.52
CA ILE A 282 -17.05 -6.65 -9.60
C ILE A 282 -16.43 -6.89 -8.22
N ASP A 283 -15.58 -7.91 -8.12
CA ASP A 283 -14.77 -8.27 -6.95
C ASP A 283 -13.26 -8.29 -7.26
N LYS A 284 -12.89 -8.18 -8.54
CA LYS A 284 -11.52 -8.10 -9.05
C LYS A 284 -11.32 -6.86 -9.90
N CYS A 285 -10.12 -6.30 -9.84
CA CYS A 285 -9.73 -5.19 -10.71
C CYS A 285 -9.75 -5.62 -12.19
N PRO A 286 -10.42 -4.88 -13.10
CA PRO A 286 -10.43 -5.20 -14.53
C PRO A 286 -9.06 -5.16 -15.21
N LEU A 287 -8.13 -4.35 -14.70
CA LEU A 287 -6.80 -4.16 -15.28
C LEU A 287 -5.82 -5.26 -14.84
N CYS A 288 -5.67 -5.49 -13.53
CA CYS A 288 -4.66 -6.42 -13.01
C CYS A 288 -5.22 -7.73 -12.45
N ARG A 289 -6.54 -7.90 -12.42
CA ARG A 289 -7.25 -9.10 -11.89
C ARG A 289 -7.02 -9.40 -10.41
N SER A 290 -6.36 -8.51 -9.67
CA SER A 290 -6.24 -8.59 -8.21
C SER A 290 -7.60 -8.46 -7.52
N TYR A 291 -7.81 -9.21 -6.44
CA TYR A 291 -8.99 -9.07 -5.60
C TYR A 291 -9.07 -7.67 -4.98
N ILE A 292 -10.27 -7.12 -4.94
CA ILE A 292 -10.54 -5.80 -4.38
C ILE A 292 -10.84 -5.96 -2.89
N HIS A 293 -9.93 -5.49 -2.05
CA HIS A 293 -10.07 -5.55 -0.59
C HIS A 293 -10.75 -4.32 0.02
N SER A 294 -10.64 -3.17 -0.64
CA SER A 294 -11.27 -1.91 -0.23
C SER A 294 -11.20 -0.91 -1.37
N PHE A 295 -11.83 0.24 -1.21
CA PHE A 295 -11.77 1.33 -2.18
C PHE A 295 -11.86 2.69 -1.48
N PHE A 296 -11.47 3.74 -2.20
CA PHE A 296 -11.85 5.09 -1.85
C PHE A 296 -12.33 5.86 -3.08
N ARG A 297 -13.07 6.95 -2.84
CA ARG A 297 -13.65 7.79 -3.88
C ARG A 297 -12.64 8.86 -4.30
N ILE A 298 -12.37 8.95 -5.60
CA ILE A 298 -11.50 9.99 -6.17
C ILE A 298 -12.30 11.16 -6.78
N ALA A 299 -13.58 10.96 -7.06
CA ALA A 299 -14.48 11.96 -7.61
C ALA A 299 -15.89 11.79 -7.02
N ASN A 300 -16.59 12.91 -6.83
CA ASN A 300 -17.99 12.90 -6.42
C ASN A 300 -18.89 12.58 -7.61
N GLU A 301 -19.83 11.66 -7.41
CA GLU A 301 -20.74 11.18 -8.46
C GLU A 301 -22.07 11.94 -8.49
N GLU A 302 -22.23 12.96 -7.64
CA GLU A 302 -23.50 13.65 -7.39
C GLU A 302 -23.97 14.53 -8.57
N ASN A 303 -23.10 14.85 -9.54
CA ASN A 303 -23.42 15.74 -10.66
C ASN A 303 -23.78 15.03 -11.99
N GLN A 304 -23.99 13.71 -12.01
CA GLN A 304 -24.22 12.97 -13.27
C GLN A 304 -25.68 12.55 -13.53
N ASN A 305 -26.65 12.98 -12.71
CA ASN A 305 -28.05 12.59 -12.85
C ASN A 305 -28.99 13.65 -13.46
N GLU A 306 -28.51 14.82 -13.90
CA GLU A 306 -29.38 15.91 -14.43
C GLU A 306 -29.54 15.94 -15.96
N SER A 307 -29.19 14.88 -16.69
CA SER A 307 -29.49 14.79 -18.13
C SER A 307 -30.40 13.61 -18.47
N SER A 308 -31.65 13.71 -18.00
CA SER A 308 -32.75 13.00 -18.65
C SER A 308 -33.83 14.02 -19.01
N PRO A 309 -34.23 14.14 -20.29
CA PRO A 309 -35.25 15.10 -20.69
C PRO A 309 -36.58 14.72 -20.06
N GLU A 310 -37.17 15.66 -19.31
CA GLU A 310 -38.53 15.61 -18.81
C GLU A 310 -39.51 15.43 -19.97
N THR A 311 -40.13 14.25 -20.07
CA THR A 311 -41.41 14.12 -20.77
C THR A 311 -42.53 14.09 -19.74
N ASN A 312 -43.23 15.22 -19.67
CA ASN A 312 -44.51 15.40 -19.01
C ASN A 312 -45.53 14.33 -19.44
N SER A 313 -46.06 13.58 -18.47
CA SER A 313 -47.48 13.19 -18.47
C SER A 313 -47.90 12.63 -17.11
N SER A 314 -48.87 13.29 -16.48
CA SER A 314 -49.76 12.77 -15.44
C SER A 314 -51.19 13.09 -15.88
N PRO A 315 -52.27 12.53 -15.30
CA PRO A 315 -52.39 11.41 -14.35
C PRO A 315 -53.47 10.37 -14.77
N THR A 316 -53.51 9.15 -14.19
CA THR A 316 -54.74 8.47 -13.72
C THR A 316 -54.51 7.08 -13.09
N SER A 317 -55.05 6.92 -11.88
CA SER A 317 -55.75 5.78 -11.24
C SER A 317 -55.26 4.31 -11.31
N GLU A 318 -55.08 3.76 -10.10
CA GLU A 318 -55.52 2.45 -9.56
C GLU A 318 -55.11 1.09 -10.17
N SER A 319 -54.68 0.22 -9.23
CA SER A 319 -54.96 -1.22 -9.09
C SER A 319 -53.82 -2.26 -9.31
N THR A 320 -53.37 -2.78 -8.17
CA THR A 320 -52.94 -4.17 -7.86
C THR A 320 -51.63 -4.78 -8.39
N PRO A 321 -50.92 -5.58 -7.55
CA PRO A 321 -49.63 -6.20 -7.89
C PRO A 321 -49.77 -7.66 -8.32
N ARG A 322 -48.98 -8.12 -9.30
CA ARG A 322 -48.70 -9.56 -9.47
C ARG A 322 -47.48 -9.85 -10.35
N SER A 323 -46.40 -10.28 -9.71
CA SER A 323 -45.52 -11.33 -10.24
C SER A 323 -44.85 -12.00 -9.04
N SER A 324 -45.33 -13.20 -8.74
CA SER A 324 -45.07 -13.97 -7.54
C SER A 324 -43.80 -14.80 -7.68
N ASN A 325 -42.75 -14.43 -6.94
CA ASN A 325 -41.64 -15.35 -6.72
C ASN A 325 -42.08 -16.44 -5.74
N VAL A 326 -42.11 -17.67 -6.25
CA VAL A 326 -42.46 -18.92 -5.53
C VAL A 326 -41.60 -19.11 -4.27
N PHE A 327 -40.40 -18.51 -4.25
CA PHE A 327 -39.45 -18.54 -3.14
C PHE A 327 -39.94 -17.81 -1.88
N THR A 328 -40.69 -16.71 -2.03
CA THR A 328 -41.17 -15.91 -0.87
C THR A 328 -42.27 -16.64 -0.09
N ARG A 329 -43.07 -17.49 -0.74
CA ARG A 329 -44.08 -18.32 -0.08
C ARG A 329 -43.49 -19.49 0.70
N PHE A 330 -42.33 -20.00 0.27
CA PHE A 330 -41.64 -21.08 0.98
C PHE A 330 -40.99 -20.56 2.27
N SER A 331 -40.35 -19.39 2.20
CA SER A 331 -39.75 -18.70 3.35
C SER A 331 -40.76 -18.37 4.46
N MET A 332 -41.95 -17.85 4.12
CA MET A 332 -42.95 -17.48 5.12
C MET A 332 -43.56 -18.69 5.86
N LYS A 333 -43.76 -19.82 5.18
CA LYS A 333 -44.27 -21.05 5.82
C LYS A 333 -43.27 -21.67 6.79
N VAL A 334 -41.98 -21.57 6.49
CA VAL A 334 -40.91 -22.07 7.36
C VAL A 334 -40.76 -21.19 8.61
N ASN A 335 -40.84 -19.87 8.45
CA ASN A 335 -40.74 -18.94 9.59
C ASN A 335 -41.94 -19.04 10.55
N SER A 336 -43.15 -19.27 10.03
CA SER A 336 -44.33 -19.53 10.87
C SER A 336 -44.29 -20.88 11.59
N TRP A 337 -43.58 -21.88 11.04
CA TRP A 337 -43.44 -23.20 11.67
C TRP A 337 -42.38 -23.20 12.79
N LEU A 338 -41.37 -22.33 12.67
CA LEU A 338 -40.28 -22.21 13.64
C LEU A 338 -40.56 -21.24 14.79
N GLY A 339 -41.75 -20.61 14.84
CA GLY A 339 -42.14 -19.74 15.96
C GLY A 339 -41.26 -18.51 16.15
N LEU A 340 -40.53 -18.08 15.11
CA LEU A 340 -39.73 -16.85 15.11
C LEU A 340 -40.51 -15.78 14.34
N GLY A 341 -41.45 -15.15 15.05
CA GLY A 341 -42.21 -13.99 14.61
C GLY A 341 -42.20 -12.91 15.67
#